data_AF-A0A1R4HHI0-F1
#
_entry.id   AF-A0A1R4HHI0-F1
#
_cell.length_a   1.000
_cell.length_b   1.000
_cell.length_c   1.000
_cell.angle_alpha   90.00
_cell.angle_beta   90.00
_cell.angle_gamma   90.00
#
_symmetry.space_group_name_H-M   'P 1'
#
loop_
_entity.id
_entity.type
_entity.pdbx_description
1 polymer ?
#
loop_
_entity_poly.entity_id
_entity_poly.type
_entity_poly.pdbx_seq_one_letter_code
_entity_poly.pdbx_strand_id
1 'polypeptide(L)'
;MKKFNCLIPVPVRLFAAMPLIFGLAAIVAAPAVEAVTVIPVNIINGFIDVNGGGVSNADDLANVALWCDNAAPVRLDFINGGVDVTENGVVNVNDDLNNCDLTDENGGIPNSNQVDFKNGAVDVNEDNIINAADDATDIQLFVLP
;
A
#
# COMPACT_ATOMS: atom_id res chain seq x y z
N MET A 1 55.19 -11.35 49.52
CA MET A 1 54.09 -12.07 48.85
C MET A 1 54.51 -12.44 47.43
N LYS A 2 54.79 -13.72 47.14
CA LYS A 2 54.39 -14.45 45.91
C LYS A 2 54.85 -15.90 46.05
N LYS A 3 53.92 -16.79 45.71
CA LYS A 3 53.78 -18.16 46.22
C LYS A 3 54.57 -19.18 45.40
N PHE A 4 54.96 -20.25 46.08
CA PHE A 4 55.59 -21.45 45.54
C PHE A 4 54.63 -22.31 44.71
N ASN A 5 55.25 -22.93 43.70
CA ASN A 5 55.04 -24.28 43.16
C ASN A 5 53.68 -24.67 42.58
N CYS A 6 53.81 -25.39 41.46
CA CYS A 6 53.47 -26.81 41.35
C CYS A 6 52.65 -27.05 40.08
N LEU A 7 52.96 -28.15 39.40
CA LEU A 7 52.11 -29.01 38.57
C LEU A 7 52.93 -29.45 37.37
N ILE A 8 53.21 -30.75 37.25
CA ILE A 8 52.43 -31.69 36.42
C ILE A 8 52.66 -33.11 37.02
N PRO A 9 51.66 -34.00 37.05
CA PRO A 9 51.49 -34.92 35.91
C PRO A 9 50.03 -35.18 35.53
N VAL A 10 49.79 -35.31 34.22
CA VAL A 10 48.55 -35.82 33.61
C VAL A 10 48.59 -37.35 33.66
N PRO A 11 47.43 -38.01 33.83
CA PRO A 11 47.12 -39.05 32.86
C PRO A 11 45.72 -38.89 32.26
N VAL A 12 45.73 -39.08 30.94
CA VAL A 12 44.64 -39.14 29.99
C VAL A 12 43.57 -40.14 30.43
N ARG A 13 42.30 -39.74 30.37
CA ARG A 13 41.18 -40.66 30.19
C ARG A 13 40.27 -40.16 29.07
N LEU A 14 40.37 -40.92 27.99
CA LEU A 14 39.52 -40.99 26.82
C LEU A 14 38.03 -41.00 27.22
N PHE A 15 37.27 -40.01 26.78
CA PHE A 15 35.82 -40.11 26.67
C PHE A 15 35.39 -39.67 25.27
N ALA A 16 34.54 -40.50 24.71
CA ALA A 16 34.12 -40.54 23.32
C ALA A 16 33.61 -39.18 22.80
N ALA A 17 34.08 -38.83 21.60
CA ALA A 17 33.48 -37.80 20.78
C ALA A 17 32.08 -38.26 20.33
N MET A 18 31.05 -37.49 20.68
CA MET A 18 29.72 -37.62 20.11
C MET A 18 29.44 -36.33 19.34
N PRO A 19 29.50 -36.31 18.00
CA PRO A 19 29.15 -35.12 17.25
C PRO A 19 27.63 -34.98 17.28
N LEU A 20 27.14 -33.98 18.03
CA LEU A 20 25.77 -33.51 17.92
C LEU A 20 25.65 -32.80 16.57
N ILE A 21 25.15 -33.52 15.56
CA ILE A 21 24.86 -32.98 14.25
C ILE A 21 23.67 -32.01 14.42
N PHE A 22 23.97 -30.71 14.48
CA PHE A 22 22.96 -29.68 14.30
C PHE A 22 22.54 -29.69 12.83
N GLY A 23 21.43 -30.38 12.54
CA GLY A 23 20.71 -30.21 11.29
C GLY A 23 20.13 -28.80 11.26
N LEU A 24 20.87 -27.85 10.67
CA LEU A 24 20.36 -26.55 10.31
C LEU A 24 19.41 -26.77 9.12
N ALA A 25 18.12 -26.97 9.42
CA ALA A 25 17.09 -26.94 8.39
C ALA A 25 17.12 -25.52 7.79
N ALA A 26 17.56 -25.41 6.55
CA ALA A 26 17.35 -24.21 5.77
C ALA A 26 15.84 -24.04 5.62
N ILE A 27 15.25 -23.17 6.45
CA ILE A 27 13.92 -22.64 6.21
C ILE A 27 14.08 -21.78 4.96
N VAL A 28 13.77 -22.38 3.81
CA VAL A 28 13.61 -21.60 2.57
C VAL A 28 12.36 -20.76 2.82
N ALA A 29 12.55 -19.50 3.20
CA ALA A 29 11.47 -18.55 3.30
C ALA A 29 10.81 -18.50 1.91
N ALA A 30 9.56 -18.95 1.82
CA ALA A 30 8.75 -18.70 0.64
C ALA A 30 8.68 -17.17 0.44
N PRO A 31 8.72 -16.67 -0.80
CA PRO A 31 8.49 -15.26 -1.04
C PRO A 31 7.15 -14.88 -0.43
N ALA A 32 7.13 -13.83 0.38
CA ALA A 32 5.88 -13.23 0.83
C ALA A 32 5.16 -12.75 -0.42
N VAL A 33 4.01 -13.36 -0.72
CA VAL A 33 3.07 -12.80 -1.69
C VAL A 33 2.39 -11.67 -0.94
N GLU A 34 2.83 -10.44 -1.19
CA GLU A 34 2.13 -9.28 -0.69
C GLU A 34 0.77 -9.20 -1.40
N ALA A 35 -0.29 -9.11 -0.60
CA ALA A 35 -1.65 -9.16 -1.11
C ALA A 35 -2.11 -7.74 -1.48
N VAL A 36 -2.94 -7.64 -2.52
CA VAL A 36 -3.69 -6.41 -2.80
C VAL A 36 -4.52 -6.07 -1.58
N THR A 37 -4.39 -4.84 -1.09
CA THR A 37 -5.14 -4.31 0.05
C THR A 37 -6.31 -3.50 -0.48
N VAL A 38 -7.50 -3.70 0.07
CA VAL A 38 -8.66 -2.85 -0.23
C VAL A 38 -8.85 -1.89 0.94
N ILE A 39 -8.89 -0.59 0.66
CA ILE A 39 -9.13 0.45 1.67
C ILE A 39 -10.38 1.28 1.32
N PRO A 40 -11.24 1.58 2.30
CA PRO A 40 -12.31 2.55 2.12
C PRO A 40 -11.76 3.98 2.25
N VAL A 41 -12.18 4.86 1.37
CA VAL A 41 -11.83 6.29 1.37
C VAL A 41 -13.08 7.14 1.17
N ASN A 42 -12.96 8.44 1.46
CA ASN A 42 -13.95 9.43 1.09
C ASN A 42 -13.41 10.34 -0.01
N ILE A 43 -14.30 10.96 -0.76
CA ILE A 43 -14.00 12.05 -1.68
C ILE A 43 -14.68 13.30 -1.11
N ILE A 44 -13.90 14.38 -0.97
CA ILE A 44 -14.33 15.65 -0.39
C ILE A 44 -13.89 16.78 -1.33
N ASN A 45 -14.86 17.45 -1.95
CA ASN A 45 -14.71 18.42 -3.03
C ASN A 45 -13.78 17.91 -4.14
N GLY A 46 -13.96 16.65 -4.53
CA GLY A 46 -13.14 15.98 -5.54
C GLY A 46 -11.75 15.51 -5.08
N PHE A 47 -11.37 15.68 -3.81
CA PHE A 47 -10.08 15.18 -3.30
C PHE A 47 -10.28 13.96 -2.41
N ILE A 48 -9.38 13.00 -2.51
CA ILE A 48 -9.41 11.75 -1.75
C ILE A 48 -8.98 12.02 -0.29
N ASP A 49 -9.76 11.53 0.67
CA ASP A 49 -9.42 11.42 2.09
C ASP A 49 -9.31 9.94 2.44
N VAL A 50 -8.08 9.47 2.63
CA VAL A 50 -7.77 8.06 2.88
C VAL A 50 -7.87 7.69 4.35
N ASN A 51 -7.96 8.68 5.25
CA ASN A 51 -7.87 8.47 6.70
C ASN A 51 -9.13 8.91 7.48
N GLY A 52 -10.10 9.54 6.82
CA GLY A 52 -11.36 10.01 7.40
C GLY A 52 -11.24 11.28 8.23
N GLY A 53 -10.11 11.99 8.14
CA GLY A 53 -9.79 13.20 8.91
C GLY A 53 -9.97 14.49 8.12
N GLY A 54 -10.41 14.42 6.86
CA GLY A 54 -10.40 15.51 5.89
C GLY A 54 -9.10 15.56 5.09
N VAL A 55 -9.17 16.25 3.94
CA VAL A 55 -8.09 16.27 2.92
C VAL A 55 -6.85 17.02 3.41
N SER A 56 -5.72 16.33 3.38
CA SER A 56 -4.44 16.78 3.91
C SER A 56 -3.25 16.02 3.28
N ASN A 57 -2.04 16.33 3.73
CA ASN A 57 -0.84 15.57 3.38
C ASN A 57 -0.76 14.18 4.03
N ALA A 58 -1.68 13.85 4.94
CA ALA A 58 -1.82 12.50 5.46
C ALA A 58 -2.63 11.59 4.50
N ASP A 59 -3.08 12.15 3.38
CA ASP A 59 -3.84 11.46 2.33
C ASP A 59 -2.98 11.05 1.12
N ASP A 60 -1.67 11.01 1.33
CA ASP A 60 -0.74 10.40 0.38
C ASP A 60 -0.93 8.88 0.38
N LEU A 61 -1.05 8.29 -0.81
CA LEU A 61 -1.20 6.84 -0.98
C LEU A 61 -0.61 6.41 -2.31
N ALA A 62 0.31 5.45 -2.29
CA ALA A 62 0.96 4.97 -3.50
C ALA A 62 0.30 3.69 -4.04
N ASN A 63 0.59 3.38 -5.30
CA ASN A 63 0.28 2.09 -5.93
C ASN A 63 -1.20 1.74 -5.97
N VAL A 64 -2.08 2.71 -6.17
CA VAL A 64 -3.52 2.46 -6.33
C VAL A 64 -3.80 1.97 -7.75
N ALA A 65 -4.56 0.90 -7.87
CA ALA A 65 -5.04 0.38 -9.15
C ALA A 65 -6.48 0.83 -9.39
N LEU A 66 -6.71 1.39 -10.58
CA LEU A 66 -8.03 1.82 -11.02
C LEU A 66 -8.32 1.34 -12.44
N TRP A 67 -9.54 0.90 -12.69
CA TRP A 67 -9.96 0.47 -14.02
C TRP A 67 -10.59 1.65 -14.73
N CYS A 68 -10.08 1.99 -15.91
CA CYS A 68 -10.58 3.11 -16.70
C CYS A 68 -10.73 2.68 -18.16
N ASP A 69 -11.66 3.31 -18.89
CA ASP A 69 -11.86 3.12 -20.34
C ASP A 69 -12.03 1.66 -20.78
N ASN A 70 -12.58 0.81 -19.90
CA ASN A 70 -12.67 -0.64 -20.09
C ASN A 70 -11.32 -1.28 -20.48
N ALA A 71 -10.22 -0.68 -20.05
CA ALA A 71 -8.86 -1.08 -20.37
C ALA A 71 -8.22 -1.88 -19.22
N ALA A 72 -6.91 -2.13 -19.34
CA ALA A 72 -6.12 -2.64 -18.23
C ALA A 72 -6.12 -1.62 -17.07
N PRO A 73 -5.99 -2.08 -15.81
CA PRO A 73 -5.93 -1.16 -14.68
C PRO A 73 -4.74 -0.21 -14.82
N VAL A 74 -5.00 1.06 -14.53
CA VAL A 74 -4.02 2.13 -14.43
C VAL A 74 -3.51 2.14 -12.99
N ARG A 75 -2.19 2.17 -12.83
CA ARG A 75 -1.56 2.44 -11.53
C ARG A 75 -1.40 3.94 -11.38
N LEU A 76 -1.74 4.47 -10.22
CA LEU A 76 -1.66 5.88 -9.89
C LEU A 76 -1.29 6.07 -8.42
N ASP A 77 -0.85 7.27 -8.10
CA ASP A 77 -0.54 7.70 -6.73
C ASP A 77 -1.49 8.82 -6.31
N PHE A 78 -1.67 8.98 -5.00
CA PHE A 78 -2.31 10.15 -4.41
C PHE A 78 -1.30 11.01 -3.67
N ILE A 79 -1.42 12.31 -3.87
CA ILE A 79 -0.54 13.34 -3.31
C ILE A 79 -1.42 14.44 -2.72
N ASN A 80 -1.42 14.53 -1.39
CA ASN A 80 -2.28 15.39 -0.58
C ASN A 80 -3.77 15.25 -0.95
N GLY A 81 -4.22 14.02 -1.23
CA GLY A 81 -5.57 13.72 -1.69
C GLY A 81 -5.86 14.00 -3.18
N GLY A 82 -4.92 14.62 -3.90
CA GLY A 82 -5.00 14.74 -5.36
C GLY A 82 -4.48 13.48 -6.06
N VAL A 83 -4.98 13.21 -7.26
CA VAL A 83 -4.65 12.04 -8.07
C VAL A 83 -3.52 12.36 -9.05
N ASP A 84 -2.42 11.63 -8.96
CA ASP A 84 -1.27 11.67 -9.87
C ASP A 84 -1.28 10.41 -10.72
N VAL A 85 -1.93 10.49 -11.88
CA VAL A 85 -2.02 9.40 -12.86
C VAL A 85 -0.67 9.21 -13.57
N THR A 86 0.12 10.27 -13.70
CA THR A 86 1.40 10.22 -14.42
C THR A 86 2.57 9.75 -13.58
N GLU A 87 2.36 9.59 -12.27
CA GLU A 87 3.34 9.13 -11.27
C GLU A 87 4.61 10.00 -11.27
N ASN A 88 4.44 11.31 -11.49
CA ASN A 88 5.57 12.24 -11.63
C ASN A 88 5.84 13.07 -10.37
N GLY A 89 5.00 12.94 -9.34
CA GLY A 89 5.06 13.68 -8.08
C GLY A 89 4.31 15.01 -8.09
N VAL A 90 3.52 15.31 -9.13
CA VAL A 90 2.86 16.61 -9.32
C VAL A 90 1.46 16.43 -9.88
N VAL A 91 0.46 16.77 -9.08
CA VAL A 91 -0.97 16.77 -9.45
C VAL A 91 -1.29 18.00 -10.32
N ASN A 92 -1.70 17.78 -11.58
CA ASN A 92 -2.02 18.83 -12.54
C ASN A 92 -2.90 18.33 -13.72
N VAL A 93 -3.09 19.17 -14.75
CA VAL A 93 -3.87 18.88 -15.98
C VAL A 93 -3.42 17.62 -16.74
N ASN A 94 -2.18 17.17 -16.54
CA ASN A 94 -1.65 15.98 -17.20
C ASN A 94 -2.12 14.68 -16.53
N ASP A 95 -2.74 14.80 -15.34
CA ASP A 95 -3.31 13.68 -14.58
C ASP A 95 -4.80 13.47 -14.90
N ASP A 96 -5.30 14.13 -15.94
CA ASP A 96 -6.66 13.91 -16.43
C ASP A 96 -6.80 12.50 -16.99
N LEU A 97 -7.86 11.82 -16.55
CA LEU A 97 -8.23 10.49 -17.02
C LEU A 97 -9.75 10.38 -16.97
N ASN A 98 -10.37 9.75 -17.95
CA ASN A 98 -11.83 9.72 -18.02
C ASN A 98 -12.36 8.31 -17.77
N ASN A 99 -13.65 8.24 -17.44
CA ASN A 99 -14.44 7.02 -17.49
C ASN A 99 -13.78 5.88 -16.67
N CYS A 100 -13.43 6.21 -15.44
CA CYS A 100 -12.84 5.32 -14.46
C CYS A 100 -13.89 4.75 -13.51
N ASP A 101 -13.77 3.48 -13.18
CA ASP A 101 -14.68 2.78 -12.29
C ASP A 101 -14.23 2.95 -10.83
N LEU A 102 -15.00 3.72 -10.04
CA LEU A 102 -14.91 3.72 -8.59
C LEU A 102 -16.01 2.84 -8.01
N THR A 103 -15.61 1.92 -7.14
CA THR A 103 -16.56 1.07 -6.41
C THR A 103 -16.96 1.78 -5.13
N ASP A 104 -18.20 2.28 -5.03
CA ASP A 104 -18.77 2.74 -3.77
C ASP A 104 -19.44 1.57 -3.04
N GLU A 105 -19.44 1.59 -1.70
CA GLU A 105 -20.31 0.72 -0.90
C GLU A 105 -21.51 1.52 -0.37
N ASN A 106 -22.52 1.75 -1.19
CA ASN A 106 -23.79 2.29 -0.70
C ASN A 106 -24.58 1.22 0.07
N GLY A 107 -24.42 1.19 1.40
CA GLY A 107 -25.15 0.26 2.28
C GLY A 107 -24.70 -1.20 2.16
N GLY A 108 -23.43 -1.44 1.80
CA GLY A 108 -22.82 -2.77 1.68
C GLY A 108 -23.12 -3.49 0.37
N ILE A 109 -23.67 -2.78 -0.63
CA ILE A 109 -23.78 -3.27 -2.00
C ILE A 109 -22.75 -2.49 -2.83
N PRO A 110 -21.72 -3.14 -3.37
CA PRO A 110 -20.79 -2.51 -4.30
C PRO A 110 -21.55 -1.97 -5.51
N ASN A 111 -21.48 -0.67 -5.73
CA ASN A 111 -21.94 -0.02 -6.95
C ASN A 111 -20.73 0.55 -7.68
N SER A 112 -20.60 0.22 -8.97
CA SER A 112 -19.55 0.78 -9.82
C SER A 112 -20.07 2.09 -10.39
N ASN A 113 -19.51 3.20 -9.94
CA ASN A 113 -19.76 4.52 -10.52
C ASN A 113 -18.62 4.86 -11.47
N GLN A 114 -18.98 5.36 -12.64
CA GLN A 114 -18.01 5.93 -13.56
C GLN A 114 -17.70 7.36 -13.10
N VAL A 115 -16.43 7.72 -13.08
CA VAL A 115 -15.94 9.05 -12.70
C VAL A 115 -14.87 9.51 -13.67
N ASP A 116 -14.68 10.82 -13.73
CA ASP A 116 -13.57 11.45 -14.41
C ASP A 116 -12.54 11.97 -13.38
N PHE A 117 -11.28 12.07 -13.79
CA PHE A 117 -10.26 12.84 -13.09
C PHE A 117 -9.93 14.08 -13.92
N LYS A 118 -10.00 15.26 -13.29
CA LYS A 118 -9.72 16.56 -13.88
C LYS A 118 -8.77 17.35 -12.99
N ASN A 119 -7.64 17.75 -13.54
CA ASN A 119 -6.54 18.38 -12.83
C ASN A 119 -6.12 17.60 -11.58
N GLY A 120 -6.21 16.27 -11.66
CA GLY A 120 -5.99 15.36 -10.53
C GLY A 120 -6.99 15.48 -9.38
N ALA A 121 -8.19 16.02 -9.61
CA ALA A 121 -9.33 15.87 -8.71
C ALA A 121 -10.37 14.93 -9.34
N VAL A 122 -11.13 14.23 -8.51
CA VAL A 122 -12.22 13.35 -8.92
C VAL A 122 -13.48 14.17 -9.22
N ASP A 123 -14.02 14.01 -10.41
CA ASP A 123 -15.31 14.53 -10.86
C ASP A 123 -16.30 13.35 -10.87
N VAL A 124 -17.06 13.21 -9.79
CA VAL A 124 -17.92 12.04 -9.55
C VAL A 124 -19.21 12.14 -10.35
N ASN A 125 -19.67 13.36 -10.64
CA ASN A 125 -20.92 13.61 -11.35
C ASN A 125 -20.74 13.93 -12.85
N GLU A 126 -19.48 13.99 -13.31
CA GLU A 126 -19.06 14.18 -14.70
C GLU A 126 -19.54 15.51 -15.33
N ASP A 127 -19.75 16.55 -14.51
CA ASP A 127 -20.21 17.87 -14.97
C ASP A 127 -19.06 18.83 -15.35
N ASN A 128 -17.81 18.39 -15.19
CA ASN A 128 -16.56 19.15 -15.38
C ASN A 128 -16.36 20.30 -14.39
N ILE A 129 -17.00 20.28 -13.22
CA ILE A 129 -16.88 21.31 -12.17
C ILE A 129 -16.57 20.63 -10.84
N ILE A 130 -15.31 20.75 -10.38
CA ILE A 130 -14.90 20.21 -9.08
C ILE A 130 -15.51 21.02 -7.92
N ASN A 131 -16.46 20.42 -7.21
CA ASN A 131 -17.20 21.02 -6.10
C ASN A 131 -17.77 19.97 -5.13
N ALA A 132 -18.61 20.38 -4.17
CA ALA A 132 -19.20 19.48 -3.18
C ALA A 132 -20.18 18.44 -3.77
N ALA A 133 -20.62 18.62 -5.02
CA ALA A 133 -21.37 17.61 -5.75
C ALA A 133 -20.51 16.41 -6.17
N ASP A 134 -19.18 16.52 -6.03
CA ASP A 134 -18.23 15.42 -6.20
C ASP A 134 -17.91 14.69 -4.90
N ASP A 135 -18.58 15.04 -3.80
CA ASP A 135 -18.42 14.33 -2.54
C ASP A 135 -18.98 12.91 -2.67
N ALA A 136 -18.19 11.92 -2.24
CA ALA A 136 -18.59 10.53 -2.17
C ALA A 136 -17.99 9.87 -0.92
N THR A 137 -18.65 8.84 -0.40
CA THR A 137 -18.20 8.15 0.82
C THR A 137 -18.05 6.66 0.56
N ASP A 138 -17.20 6.01 1.35
CA ASP A 138 -17.02 4.56 1.33
C ASP A 138 -16.59 4.01 -0.05
N ILE A 139 -15.71 4.75 -0.73
CA ILE A 139 -15.09 4.34 -2.00
C ILE A 139 -14.01 3.32 -1.72
N GLN A 140 -14.07 2.17 -2.39
CA GLN A 140 -13.12 1.08 -2.23
C GLN A 140 -11.96 1.24 -3.24
N LEU A 141 -10.74 1.31 -2.73
CA LEU A 141 -9.53 1.41 -3.53
C LEU A 141 -8.65 0.17 -3.39
N PHE A 142 -8.10 -0.29 -4.51
CA PHE A 142 -7.21 -1.44 -4.57
C PHE A 142 -5.76 -0.97 -4.54
N VAL A 143 -5.10 -1.13 -3.41
CA VAL A 143 -3.68 -0.82 -3.23
C VAL A 143 -2.86 -2.05 -3.59
N LEU A 144 -2.03 -1.91 -4.61
CA LEU A 144 -1.10 -2.94 -5.05
C LEU A 144 0.12 -3.01 -4.12
N PRO A 145 0.71 -4.20 -3.95
CA PRO A 145 1.95 -4.36 -3.19
C PRO A 145 3.15 -3.67 -3.86
#